data_AF-A0A0F8XSQ1-F1
#
_entry.id   AF-A0A0F8XSQ1-F1
#
_cell.length_a   1.000
_cell.length_b   1.000
_cell.length_c   1.000
_cell.angle_alpha   90.00
_cell.angle_beta   90.00
_cell.angle_gamma   90.00
#
_symmetry.space_group_name_H-M   'P 1'
#
loop_
_entity.id
_entity.type
_entity.pdbx_description
1 polymer ?
#
loop_
_entity_poly.entity_id
_entity_poly.type
_entity_poly.pdbx_seq_one_letter_code
_entity_poly.pdbx_strand_id
1 'polypeptide(L)'
;MKFKIKVSNIDVGEPWHEPYDKPEVTNLKEAQAWAKDTVKWFNETCQSGEQHRELHGVELDGPSEVHEWYKLSLTTQLGSGRLSGQSYDVMACENCDVTGKRFGLGEGGIKRDSKFRAKKYSRCQPNKVEVTG
;
A
#
# COMPACT_ATOMS: atom_id res chain seq x y z
N MET A 1 2.68 -2.97 -12.56
CA MET A 1 1.59 -2.37 -11.77
C MET A 1 1.19 -1.04 -12.38
N LYS A 2 -0.10 -0.71 -12.32
CA LYS A 2 -0.58 0.63 -12.67
C LYS A 2 -0.67 1.47 -11.40
N PHE A 3 -0.27 2.74 -11.47
CA PHE A 3 -0.38 3.68 -10.36
C PHE A 3 -0.48 5.11 -10.91
N LYS A 4 -0.88 6.03 -10.05
CA LYS A 4 -0.92 7.46 -10.30
C LYS A 4 -0.03 8.14 -9.29
N ILE A 5 0.72 9.13 -9.73
CA ILE A 5 1.40 10.06 -8.81
C ILE A 5 0.65 11.38 -8.83
N LYS A 6 0.53 12.03 -7.68
CA LYS A 6 -0.05 13.37 -7.54
C LYS A 6 1.09 14.37 -7.47
N VAL A 7 1.14 15.31 -8.42
CA VAL A 7 2.21 16.29 -8.55
C VAL A 7 1.65 17.69 -8.77
N SER A 8 2.39 18.72 -8.39
CA SER A 8 2.11 20.12 -8.76
C SER A 8 3.41 20.79 -9.23
N ASN A 9 3.33 21.96 -9.87
CA ASN A 9 4.50 22.82 -9.94
C ASN A 9 4.66 23.52 -8.58
N ILE A 10 5.91 23.79 -8.16
CA ILE A 10 6.23 24.35 -6.83
C ILE A 10 5.53 25.70 -6.61
N ASP A 11 5.45 26.54 -7.63
CA ASP A 11 5.01 27.93 -7.47
C ASP A 11 3.63 28.23 -8.08
N VAL A 12 3.11 27.34 -8.95
CA VAL A 12 1.89 27.64 -9.71
C VAL A 12 1.13 26.36 -10.08
N GLY A 13 -0.05 26.18 -9.50
CA GLY A 13 -1.07 25.31 -10.06
C GLY A 13 -1.70 24.31 -9.10
N GLU A 14 -2.89 23.86 -9.48
CA GLU A 14 -3.59 22.77 -8.81
C GLU A 14 -2.83 21.45 -9.02
N PRO A 15 -2.68 20.61 -7.98
CA PRO A 15 -2.09 19.29 -8.15
C PRO A 15 -2.87 18.45 -9.17
N TRP A 16 -2.17 17.79 -10.08
CA TRP A 16 -2.74 16.86 -11.05
C TRP A 16 -2.24 15.43 -10.82
N HIS A 17 -2.90 14.48 -11.47
CA HIS A 17 -2.50 13.07 -11.43
C HIS A 17 -1.84 12.65 -12.74
N GLU A 18 -0.66 12.06 -12.64
CA GLU A 18 0.03 11.45 -13.77
C GLU A 18 -0.09 9.92 -13.67
N PRO A 19 -0.78 9.25 -14.61
CA PRO A 19 -0.91 7.80 -14.62
C PRO A 19 0.33 7.13 -15.21
N TYR A 20 0.73 6.00 -14.62
CA TYR A 20 1.84 5.17 -15.06
C TYR A 20 1.46 3.69 -15.09
N ASP A 21 2.00 2.98 -16.08
CA ASP A 21 1.93 1.52 -16.19
C ASP A 21 3.36 0.97 -16.22
N LYS A 22 3.82 0.48 -15.06
CA LYS A 22 5.19 0.01 -14.85
C LYS A 22 5.16 -1.43 -14.35
N PRO A 23 5.27 -2.45 -15.23
CA PRO A 23 5.24 -3.85 -14.81
C PRO A 23 6.35 -4.22 -13.81
N GLU A 24 7.49 -3.52 -13.84
CA GLU A 24 8.62 -3.67 -12.93
C GLU A 24 8.35 -3.20 -11.49
N VAL A 25 7.35 -2.32 -11.31
CA VAL A 25 6.88 -1.89 -9.99
C VAL A 25 5.83 -2.89 -9.51
N THR A 26 6.04 -3.46 -8.34
CA THR A 26 5.23 -4.58 -7.82
C THR A 26 4.44 -4.21 -6.57
N ASN A 27 4.81 -3.14 -5.87
CA ASN A 27 4.19 -2.71 -4.62
C ASN A 27 4.22 -1.19 -4.45
N LEU A 28 3.54 -0.68 -3.41
CA LEU A 28 3.43 0.75 -3.15
C LEU A 28 4.79 1.40 -2.84
N LYS A 29 5.65 0.69 -2.09
CA LYS A 29 6.97 1.20 -1.71
C LYS A 29 7.86 1.41 -2.93
N GLU A 30 7.84 0.46 -3.87
CA GLU A 30 8.53 0.60 -5.17
C GLU A 30 7.93 1.73 -6.01
N ALA A 31 6.60 1.87 -6.03
CA ALA A 31 5.94 2.98 -6.73
C ALA A 31 6.33 4.35 -6.15
N GLN A 32 6.47 4.44 -4.82
CA GLN A 32 6.93 5.65 -4.13
C GLN A 32 8.39 5.97 -4.43
N ALA A 33 9.28 4.97 -4.39
CA ALA A 33 10.68 5.17 -4.74
C ALA A 33 10.81 5.64 -6.19
N TRP A 34 10.11 4.97 -7.10
CA TRP A 34 10.06 5.32 -8.51
C TRP A 34 9.51 6.75 -8.73
N ALA A 35 8.44 7.14 -8.05
CA ALA A 35 7.85 8.48 -8.16
C ALA A 35 8.82 9.57 -7.68
N LYS A 36 9.51 9.34 -6.56
CA LYS A 36 10.53 10.26 -6.03
C LYS A 36 11.68 10.44 -7.01
N ASP A 37 12.22 9.34 -7.53
CA ASP A 37 13.31 9.38 -8.50
C ASP A 37 12.89 10.07 -9.80
N THR A 38 11.65 9.85 -10.25
CA THR A 38 11.09 10.45 -11.46
C THR A 38 10.93 11.96 -11.31
N VAL A 39 10.35 12.44 -10.20
CA VAL A 39 10.18 13.88 -9.95
C VAL A 39 11.54 14.55 -9.74
N LYS A 40 12.47 13.89 -9.05
CA LYS A 40 13.84 14.37 -8.90
C LYS A 40 14.53 14.53 -10.26
N TRP A 41 14.49 13.49 -11.10
CA TRP A 41 15.09 13.53 -12.43
C TRP A 41 14.43 14.60 -13.32
N PHE A 42 13.11 14.75 -13.25
CA PHE A 42 12.40 15.83 -13.96
C PHE A 42 12.94 17.20 -13.54
N ASN A 43 13.08 17.46 -12.24
CA ASN A 43 13.60 18.72 -11.74
C ASN A 43 15.08 18.94 -12.09
N GLU A 44 15.89 17.88 -12.14
CA GLU A 44 17.31 17.96 -12.53
C GLU A 44 17.52 18.19 -14.03
N THR A 45 16.59 17.73 -14.87
CA THR A 45 16.67 17.81 -16.34
C THR A 45 15.76 18.86 -16.96
N CYS A 46 14.95 19.53 -16.13
CA CYS A 46 14.05 20.62 -16.45
C CYS A 46 14.75 21.67 -17.33
N GLN A 47 14.17 21.96 -18.50
CA GLN A 47 14.74 22.96 -19.41
C GLN A 47 14.44 24.38 -18.92
N SER A 48 15.20 25.35 -19.41
CA SER A 48 14.98 26.77 -19.10
C SER A 48 13.54 27.19 -19.48
N GLY A 49 12.74 27.55 -18.48
CA GLY A 49 11.34 27.94 -18.62
C GLY A 49 10.31 26.91 -18.17
N GLU A 50 10.72 25.67 -17.91
CA GLU A 50 9.87 24.68 -17.22
C GLU A 50 9.89 24.92 -15.71
N GLN A 51 8.80 24.59 -15.02
CA GLN A 51 8.70 24.73 -13.57
C GLN A 51 9.01 23.41 -12.87
N HIS A 52 9.76 23.50 -11.77
CA HIS A 52 10.01 22.36 -10.91
C HIS A 52 8.70 21.80 -10.35
N ARG A 53 8.68 20.49 -10.17
CA ARG A 53 7.55 19.73 -9.64
C ARG A 53 7.76 19.35 -8.18
N GLU A 54 6.65 19.25 -7.47
CA GLU A 54 6.55 18.69 -6.13
C GLU A 54 5.70 17.42 -6.16
N LEU A 55 6.13 16.38 -5.43
CA LEU A 55 5.41 15.12 -5.31
C LEU A 55 4.53 15.15 -4.05
N HIS A 56 3.21 15.05 -4.23
CA HIS A 56 2.23 15.05 -3.14
C HIS A 56 1.80 13.65 -2.70
N GLY A 57 1.87 12.65 -3.58
CA GLY A 57 1.32 11.34 -3.26
C GLY A 57 1.50 10.30 -4.36
N VAL A 58 1.34 9.03 -3.98
CA VAL A 58 1.28 7.90 -4.91
C VAL A 58 0.06 7.04 -4.59
N GLU A 59 -0.72 6.73 -5.61
CA GLU A 59 -1.94 5.92 -5.53
C GLU A 59 -1.82 4.73 -6.47
N LEU A 60 -1.92 3.50 -5.94
CA LEU A 60 -1.94 2.31 -6.79
C LEU A 60 -3.27 2.23 -7.54
N ASP A 61 -3.20 2.05 -8.86
CA ASP A 61 -4.36 1.94 -9.74
C ASP A 61 -4.75 0.47 -9.85
N GLY A 62 -5.65 0.07 -8.96
CA GLY A 62 -6.20 -1.28 -8.89
C GLY A 62 -5.90 -1.99 -7.56
N PRO A 63 -6.74 -2.96 -7.18
CA PRO A 63 -6.47 -3.76 -6.00
C PRO A 63 -5.18 -4.55 -6.23
N SER A 64 -4.23 -4.49 -5.29
CA SER A 64 -3.22 -5.55 -5.20
C SER A 64 -3.97 -6.87 -4.97
N GLU A 65 -3.70 -7.89 -5.78
CA GLU A 65 -4.51 -9.11 -5.76
C GLU A 65 -4.45 -9.83 -4.40
N VAL A 66 -3.38 -9.60 -3.63
CA VAL A 66 -3.09 -10.32 -2.39
C VAL A 66 -2.72 -9.34 -1.27
N HIS A 67 -3.23 -9.61 -0.06
CA HIS A 67 -2.80 -8.91 1.15
C HIS A 67 -1.38 -9.31 1.51
N GLU A 68 -0.51 -8.32 1.72
CA GLU A 68 0.83 -8.52 2.26
C GLU A 68 0.74 -8.45 3.78
N TRP A 69 0.97 -9.58 4.44
CA TRP A 69 0.64 -9.76 5.86
C TRP A 69 1.89 -9.76 6.73
N TYR A 70 1.85 -8.98 7.81
CA TYR A 70 2.84 -9.02 8.87
C TYR A 70 2.19 -9.42 10.20
N LYS A 71 2.99 -10.01 11.09
CA LYS A 71 2.54 -10.41 12.43
C LYS A 71 2.54 -9.18 13.34
N LEU A 72 1.39 -8.88 13.94
CA LEU A 72 1.23 -7.72 14.84
C LEU A 72 1.91 -7.91 16.20
N SER A 73 2.06 -9.15 16.66
CA SER A 73 2.69 -9.47 17.94
C SER A 73 3.80 -10.50 17.77
N LEU A 74 4.86 -10.44 18.57
CA LEU A 74 5.90 -11.48 18.54
C LEU A 74 5.35 -12.84 19.00
N THR A 75 4.42 -12.83 19.94
CA THR A 75 3.82 -14.02 20.54
C THR A 75 2.61 -14.52 19.76
N THR A 76 2.47 -15.84 19.69
CA THR A 76 1.24 -16.51 19.26
C THR A 76 0.23 -16.48 20.41
N GLN A 77 -1.02 -16.16 20.09
CA GLN A 77 -2.10 -16.04 21.07
C GLN A 77 -2.78 -17.38 21.29
N LEU A 78 -3.19 -17.65 22.52
CA LEU A 78 -4.07 -18.77 22.85
C LEU A 78 -5.52 -18.28 22.82
N GLY A 79 -6.36 -18.94 22.04
CA GLY A 79 -7.78 -18.63 21.93
C GLY A 79 -8.53 -18.95 23.22
N SER A 80 -9.51 -18.11 23.53
CA SER A 80 -10.47 -18.29 24.61
C SER A 80 -11.89 -18.41 24.04
N GLY A 81 -12.82 -18.95 24.84
CA GLY A 81 -14.23 -19.09 24.44
C GLY A 81 -14.40 -19.96 23.20
N ARG A 82 -14.97 -19.41 22.12
CA ARG A 82 -15.20 -20.13 20.85
C ARG A 82 -13.92 -20.57 20.13
N LEU A 83 -12.77 -20.06 20.52
CA LEU A 83 -11.45 -20.45 20.00
C LEU A 83 -10.61 -21.21 21.05
N SER A 84 -11.24 -21.67 22.14
CA SER A 84 -10.54 -22.41 23.20
C SER A 84 -9.75 -23.60 22.64
N GLY A 85 -8.48 -23.68 23.02
CA GLY A 85 -7.55 -24.73 22.55
C GLY A 85 -6.92 -24.48 21.18
N GLN A 86 -7.26 -23.39 20.49
CA GLN A 86 -6.63 -23.00 19.22
C GLN A 86 -5.60 -21.89 19.45
N SER A 87 -4.40 -22.07 18.90
CA SER A 87 -3.40 -21.00 18.83
C SER A 87 -3.53 -20.23 17.52
N TYR A 88 -3.29 -18.93 17.57
CA TYR A 88 -3.32 -18.08 16.38
C TYR A 88 -2.36 -16.91 16.46
N ASP A 89 -1.86 -16.49 15.30
CA ASP A 89 -1.12 -15.25 15.16
C ASP A 89 -2.06 -14.13 14.73
N VAL A 90 -1.91 -12.96 15.32
CA VAL A 90 -2.61 -11.75 14.89
C VAL A 90 -1.83 -11.14 13.73
N MET A 91 -2.51 -10.92 12.61
CA MET A 91 -1.92 -10.44 11.37
C MET A 91 -2.57 -9.11 10.94
N ALA A 92 -1.80 -8.24 10.31
CA ALA A 92 -2.30 -7.04 9.64
C ALA A 92 -1.70 -6.94 8.24
N CYS A 93 -2.43 -6.31 7.32
CA CYS A 93 -1.92 -5.99 6.01
C CYS A 93 -1.05 -4.73 6.09
N GLU A 94 0.14 -4.75 5.50
CA GLU A 94 1.04 -3.60 5.45
C GLU A 94 0.46 -2.40 4.68
N ASN A 95 -0.50 -2.66 3.79
CA ASN A 95 -0.93 -1.69 2.78
C ASN A 95 -2.36 -1.14 2.99
N CYS A 96 -3.26 -1.83 3.71
CA CYS A 96 -4.69 -1.47 3.70
C CYS A 96 -5.45 -1.67 5.02
N ASP A 97 -4.74 -1.71 6.16
CA ASP A 97 -5.27 -1.84 7.54
C ASP A 97 -6.15 -3.08 7.80
N VAL A 98 -6.30 -3.97 6.82
CA VAL A 98 -7.07 -5.21 6.96
C VAL A 98 -6.34 -6.12 7.96
N THR A 99 -7.06 -6.55 8.99
CA THR A 99 -6.55 -7.45 10.02
C THR A 99 -7.13 -8.86 9.88
N GLY A 100 -6.40 -9.84 10.40
CA GLY A 100 -6.82 -11.24 10.37
C GLY A 100 -6.05 -12.10 11.37
N LYS A 101 -6.39 -13.39 11.36
CA LYS A 101 -5.79 -14.41 12.22
C LYS A 101 -5.25 -15.56 11.37
N ARG A 102 -4.00 -15.95 11.61
CA ARG A 102 -3.40 -17.17 11.06
C ARG A 102 -3.48 -18.27 12.10
N PHE A 103 -4.06 -19.41 11.75
CA PHE A 103 -4.18 -20.56 12.67
C PHE A 103 -3.20 -21.65 12.25
N GLY A 104 -2.30 -22.05 13.16
CA GLY A 104 -1.26 -23.05 12.88
C GLY A 104 -0.16 -22.58 11.91
N LEU A 105 0.68 -23.52 11.47
CA LEU A 105 1.83 -23.30 10.57
C LEU A 105 1.58 -23.78 9.12
N GLY A 106 0.40 -24.30 8.79
CA GLY A 106 0.08 -24.92 7.49
C GLY A 106 -0.59 -23.98 6.47
N GLU A 107 -1.05 -24.56 5.36
CA GLU A 107 -1.71 -23.89 4.20
C GLU A 107 -3.04 -23.17 4.51
N GLY A 108 -3.49 -23.15 5.77
CA GLY A 108 -4.81 -22.65 6.18
C GLY A 108 -5.06 -21.15 5.98
N GLY A 109 -4.07 -20.42 5.46
CA GLY A 109 -4.17 -19.00 5.12
C GLY A 109 -4.51 -18.10 6.30
N ILE A 110 -4.70 -16.81 6.00
CA ILE A 110 -5.09 -15.81 7.00
C ILE A 110 -6.59 -15.56 6.90
N LYS A 111 -7.30 -15.80 8.00
CA LYS A 111 -8.72 -15.52 8.12
C LYS A 111 -8.91 -14.07 8.55
N ARG A 112 -9.38 -13.22 7.65
CA ARG A 112 -9.74 -11.82 7.93
C ARG A 112 -10.71 -11.71 9.10
N ASP A 113 -10.55 -10.66 9.90
CA ASP A 113 -11.45 -10.36 11.01
C ASP A 113 -12.87 -10.08 10.51
N SER A 114 -13.87 -10.24 11.39
CA SER A 114 -15.29 -10.10 11.05
C SER A 114 -15.61 -8.78 10.35
N LYS A 115 -15.01 -7.67 10.81
CA LYS A 115 -15.14 -6.34 10.20
C LYS A 115 -14.64 -6.27 8.74
N PHE A 116 -13.74 -7.17 8.35
CA PHE A 116 -13.12 -7.23 7.02
C PHE A 116 -13.57 -8.45 6.19
N ARG A 117 -14.69 -9.09 6.54
CA ARG A 117 -15.23 -10.24 5.78
C ARG A 117 -15.81 -9.89 4.41
N ALA A 118 -16.27 -8.65 4.23
CA ALA A 118 -16.92 -8.23 2.98
C ALA A 118 -16.01 -8.44 1.76
N LYS A 119 -16.60 -8.69 0.58
CA LYS A 119 -15.87 -8.99 -0.67
C LYS A 119 -14.91 -7.85 -1.06
N LYS A 120 -15.23 -6.59 -0.76
CA LYS A 120 -14.35 -5.45 -1.02
C LYS A 120 -12.97 -5.55 -0.33
N TYR A 121 -12.89 -6.26 0.79
CA TYR A 121 -11.65 -6.50 1.53
C TYR A 121 -10.98 -7.83 1.17
N SER A 122 -11.49 -8.57 0.17
CA SER A 122 -10.86 -9.85 -0.23
C SER A 122 -9.54 -9.64 -0.97
N ARG A 123 -9.34 -8.44 -1.50
CA ARG A 123 -8.10 -7.99 -2.13
C ARG A 123 -7.54 -6.82 -1.33
N CYS A 124 -6.25 -6.60 -1.47
CA CYS A 124 -5.61 -5.44 -0.88
C CYS A 124 -6.07 -4.20 -1.63
N GLN A 125 -6.50 -3.18 -0.88
CA GLN A 125 -6.83 -1.87 -1.41
C GLN A 125 -5.88 -0.87 -0.75
N PRO A 126 -4.67 -0.68 -1.30
CA PRO A 126 -3.65 0.16 -0.70
C PRO A 126 -4.26 1.52 -0.34
N ASN A 127 -4.18 1.90 0.94
CA ASN A 127 -4.57 3.23 1.35
C ASN A 127 -3.64 4.22 0.64
N LYS A 128 -4.19 5.31 0.13
CA LYS A 128 -3.42 6.42 -0.42
C LYS A 128 -2.37 6.83 0.62
N VAL A 129 -1.10 6.89 0.23
CA VAL A 129 -0.06 7.46 1.09
C VAL A 129 0.30 8.81 0.53
N GLU A 130 -0.10 9.85 1.27
CA GLU A 130 0.37 11.22 1.04
C GLU A 130 1.87 11.25 1.38
N VAL A 131 2.67 11.79 0.46
CA VAL A 131 4.10 11.95 0.69
C VAL A 131 4.23 13.25 1.49
N THR A 132 4.46 13.14 2.79
CA THR A 132 4.88 14.30 3.59
C THR A 132 6.30 14.66 3.18
N GLY A 133 6.47 15.84 2.57
CA GLY A 133 7.76 16.43 2.18
C GLY A 133 8.67 16.73 3.35
#